data_AF-A0A9Q8PCV3-F1
#
_entry.id   AF-A0A9Q8PCV3-F1
#
_cell.length_a   1.000
_cell.length_b   1.000
_cell.length_c   1.000
_cell.angle_alpha   90.00
_cell.angle_beta   90.00
_cell.angle_gamma   90.00
#
_symmetry.space_group_name_H-M   'P 1'
#
loop_
_entity.id
_entity.type
_entity.pdbx_description
1 polymer ?
#
loop_
_entity_poly.entity_id
_entity_poly.type
_entity_poly.pdbx_seq_one_letter_code
_entity_poly.pdbx_strand_id
1 'polypeptide(L)'
;MDIFTNTTFPKCLAALNLILVALIAGAASTLYISSIPIIKLGRSHSSKVMLKQFRLLVVLGGRYLQTGSRIWAASMAILTWLLYVHQDEVLSGRGRYSAAALFIGAQAGWYEIVYVFPTNDRLMEMEVELLKSDDAEADQKIRKEVLL
;
A
#
# COMPACT_ATOMS: atom_id res chain seq x y z
N MET A 1 -29.78 1.73 -23.67
CA MET A 1 -28.65 0.85 -23.30
C MET A 1 -27.37 1.48 -23.86
N ASP A 2 -27.12 2.76 -23.51
CA ASP A 2 -26.28 3.67 -24.33
C ASP A 2 -25.15 4.37 -23.54
N ILE A 3 -25.01 4.05 -22.25
CA ILE A 3 -23.96 4.62 -21.40
C ILE A 3 -22.60 3.93 -21.70
N PHE A 4 -22.62 2.67 -22.10
CA PHE A 4 -21.42 1.85 -22.36
C PHE A 4 -20.78 2.09 -23.74
N THR A 5 -21.51 2.67 -24.69
CA THR A 5 -21.04 3.03 -26.04
C THR A 5 -20.52 4.47 -26.13
N ASN A 6 -20.84 5.32 -25.15
CA ASN A 6 -20.34 6.69 -25.11
C ASN A 6 -18.88 6.72 -24.65
N THR A 7 -17.96 7.10 -25.54
CA THR A 7 -16.50 7.12 -25.29
C THR A 7 -16.08 7.98 -24.09
N THR A 8 -16.97 8.84 -23.58
CA THR A 8 -16.76 9.72 -22.44
C THR A 8 -16.63 8.96 -21.10
N PHE A 9 -17.43 7.91 -20.90
CA PHE A 9 -17.44 7.14 -19.65
C PHE A 9 -16.11 6.39 -19.37
N PRO A 10 -15.57 5.57 -20.30
CA PRO A 10 -14.28 4.90 -20.08
C PRO A 10 -13.11 5.88 -19.95
N LYS A 11 -13.16 7.04 -20.63
CA LYS A 11 -12.15 8.11 -20.47
C LYS A 11 -12.19 8.73 -19.08
N CYS A 12 -13.39 9.02 -18.55
CA CYS A 12 -13.56 9.55 -17.21
C CYS A 12 -13.10 8.55 -16.14
N LEU A 13 -13.44 7.27 -16.32
CA LEU A 13 -13.01 6.19 -15.43
C LEU A 13 -11.48 5.98 -15.48
N ALA A 14 -10.85 6.13 -16.64
CA ALA A 14 -9.39 6.11 -16.76
C ALA A 14 -8.72 7.29 -16.03
N ALA A 15 -9.27 8.50 -16.16
CA ALA A 15 -8.76 9.68 -15.45
C ALA A 15 -8.90 9.54 -13.92
N LEU A 16 -10.04 9.02 -13.46
CA LEU A 16 -10.27 8.75 -12.04
C LEU A 16 -9.29 7.70 -11.49
N ASN A 17 -9.03 6.63 -12.25
CA ASN A 17 -8.03 5.64 -11.88
C ASN A 17 -6.61 6.20 -11.83
N LEU A 18 -6.25 7.13 -12.71
CA LEU A 18 -4.96 7.82 -12.68
C LEU A 18 -4.79 8.66 -11.39
N ILE A 19 -5.83 9.42 -11.03
CA ILE A 19 -5.84 10.24 -9.81
C ILE A 19 -5.73 9.34 -8.57
N LEU A 20 -6.48 8.24 -8.51
CA LEU A 20 -6.40 7.27 -7.41
C LEU A 20 -4.99 6.70 -7.24
N VAL A 21 -4.33 6.31 -8.34
CA VAL A 21 -2.94 5.81 -8.28
C VAL A 21 -1.99 6.90 -7.80
N ALA A 22 -2.13 8.13 -8.28
CA ALA A 22 -1.28 9.23 -7.84
C ALA A 22 -1.42 9.50 -6.34
N LEU A 23 -2.64 9.46 -5.80
CA LEU A 23 -2.89 9.61 -4.37
C LEU A 23 -2.30 8.47 -3.55
N ILE A 24 -2.48 7.22 -3.99
CA ILE A 24 -1.92 6.03 -3.33
C ILE A 24 -0.39 6.07 -3.36
N ALA A 25 0.22 6.42 -4.50
CA ALA A 25 1.66 6.55 -4.65
C ALA A 25 2.23 7.72 -3.81
N GLY A 26 1.50 8.84 -3.74
CA GLY A 26 1.84 9.98 -2.88
C GLY A 26 1.79 9.62 -1.39
N ALA A 27 0.76 8.88 -0.96
CA ALA A 27 0.66 8.38 0.41
C ALA A 27 1.78 7.39 0.72
N ALA A 28 2.05 6.43 -0.17
CA ALA A 28 3.12 5.43 0.00
C ALA A 28 4.52 6.07 0.08
N SER A 29 4.81 7.05 -0.78
CA SER A 29 6.09 7.77 -0.75
C SER A 29 6.24 8.63 0.51
N THR A 30 5.17 9.27 0.97
CA THR A 30 5.18 10.02 2.23
C THR A 30 5.46 9.08 3.41
N LEU A 31 4.81 7.92 3.46
CA LEU A 31 5.07 6.91 4.51
C LEU A 31 6.52 6.41 4.46
N TYR A 32 7.06 6.17 3.26
CA TYR A 32 8.45 5.77 3.10
C TYR A 32 9.41 6.86 3.60
N ILE A 33 9.20 8.12 3.21
CA ILE A 33 10.04 9.24 3.63
C ILE A 33 9.93 9.46 5.15
N SER A 34 8.74 9.38 5.72
CA SER A 34 8.50 9.54 7.16
C SER A 34 9.06 8.38 8.00
N SER A 35 9.23 7.18 7.43
CA SER A 35 9.83 6.05 8.14
C SER A 35 11.33 6.25 8.44
N ILE A 36 12.06 6.94 7.56
CA ILE A 36 13.51 7.18 7.69
C ILE A 36 13.85 7.97 8.98
N PRO A 37 13.26 9.14 9.26
CA PRO A 37 13.53 9.87 10.49
C PRO A 37 13.07 9.10 11.73
N ILE A 38 11.96 8.36 11.68
CA ILE A 38 11.49 7.54 12.81
C ILE A 38 12.55 6.49 13.17
N ILE A 39 13.12 5.79 12.17
CA ILE A 39 14.17 4.79 12.38
C ILE A 39 15.48 5.45 12.82
N LYS A 40 15.89 6.57 12.23
CA LYS A 40 17.18 7.21 12.54
C LYS A 40 17.18 7.96 13.88
N LEU A 41 16.13 8.72 14.18
CA LEU A 41 16.02 9.52 15.43
C LEU A 41 15.53 8.67 16.60
N GLY A 42 14.61 7.74 16.38
CA GLY A 42 14.11 6.82 17.41
C GLY A 42 15.22 5.95 18.02
N ARG A 43 16.19 5.55 17.18
CA ARG A 43 17.38 4.75 17.57
C ARG A 43 18.28 5.41 18.61
N SER A 44 18.17 6.74 18.79
CA SER A 44 19.00 7.52 19.69
C SER A 44 18.36 7.82 21.06
N HIS A 45 17.03 7.65 21.20
CA HIS A 45 16.30 8.12 22.39
C HIS A 45 15.52 7.04 23.14
N SER A 46 14.72 6.21 22.47
CA SER A 46 13.93 5.15 23.12
C SER A 46 13.29 4.23 22.09
N SER A 47 13.52 2.92 22.20
CA SER A 47 12.98 1.94 21.24
C SER A 47 11.45 1.81 21.35
N LYS A 48 10.88 2.00 22.55
CA LYS A 48 9.42 2.02 22.81
C LYS A 48 8.70 3.14 22.06
N VAL A 49 9.25 4.35 22.01
CA VAL A 49 8.63 5.49 21.30
C VAL A 49 8.72 5.31 19.78
N MET A 50 9.87 4.80 19.30
CA MET A 50 10.08 4.47 17.89
C MET A 50 9.07 3.43 17.41
N LEU A 51 8.89 2.32 18.14
CA LEU A 51 7.95 1.25 17.79
C LEU A 51 6.49 1.74 17.77
N LYS A 52 6.07 2.57 18.73
CA LYS A 52 4.73 3.17 18.72
C LYS A 52 4.48 4.08 17.52
N GLN A 53 5.44 4.93 17.17
CA GLN A 53 5.34 5.82 16.01
C GLN A 53 5.34 5.03 14.70
N PHE A 54 6.20 4.02 14.59
CA PHE A 54 6.26 3.14 13.43
C PHE A 54 4.97 2.33 13.27
N ARG A 55 4.41 1.78 14.36
CA ARG A 55 3.13 1.08 14.34
C ARG A 55 1.99 2.00 13.90
N LEU A 56 1.91 3.22 14.40
CA LEU A 56 0.89 4.17 13.94
C LEU A 56 1.00 4.38 12.43
N LEU A 57 2.22 4.56 11.92
CA LEU A 57 2.49 4.72 10.50
C LEU A 57 2.08 3.49 9.69
N VAL A 58 2.40 2.30 10.18
CA VAL A 58 2.08 1.00 9.57
C VAL A 58 0.59 0.70 9.60
N VAL A 59 -0.12 1.01 10.69
CA VAL A 59 -1.56 0.77 10.82
C VAL A 59 -2.34 1.75 9.94
N LEU A 60 -1.95 3.03 9.90
CA LEU A 60 -2.52 4.00 8.97
C LEU A 60 -2.21 3.61 7.52
N GLY A 61 -0.96 3.29 7.22
CA GLY A 61 -0.54 2.83 5.89
C GLY A 61 -1.32 1.60 5.45
N GLY A 62 -1.30 0.53 6.25
CA GLY A 62 -2.02 -0.71 5.98
C GLY A 62 -3.51 -0.50 5.80
N ARG A 63 -4.19 0.21 6.70
CA ARG A 63 -5.65 0.37 6.61
C ARG A 63 -6.08 1.22 5.42
N TYR A 64 -5.39 2.33 5.13
CA TYR A 64 -5.78 3.25 4.06
C TYR A 64 -5.23 2.82 2.69
N LEU A 65 -3.96 2.39 2.59
CA LEU A 65 -3.38 1.92 1.33
C LEU A 65 -4.00 0.61 0.87
N GLN A 66 -4.22 -0.36 1.76
CA GLN A 66 -4.79 -1.65 1.37
C GLN A 66 -6.25 -1.52 0.93
N THR A 67 -7.03 -0.66 1.59
CA THR A 67 -8.41 -0.39 1.16
C THR A 67 -8.41 0.37 -0.17
N GLY A 68 -7.53 1.37 -0.32
CA GLY A 68 -7.38 2.13 -1.57
C GLY A 68 -6.92 1.27 -2.74
N SER A 69 -5.96 0.37 -2.53
CA SER A 69 -5.43 -0.52 -3.57
C SER A 69 -6.47 -1.53 -4.04
N ARG A 70 -7.33 -2.06 -3.14
CA ARG A 70 -8.46 -2.92 -3.50
C ARG A 70 -9.51 -2.20 -4.33
N ILE A 71 -9.88 -0.97 -3.93
CA ILE A 71 -10.83 -0.14 -4.68
C ILE A 71 -10.27 0.18 -6.07
N TRP A 72 -9.00 0.54 -6.14
CA TRP A 72 -8.33 0.80 -7.42
C TRP A 72 -8.28 -0.45 -8.30
N ALA A 73 -7.94 -1.61 -7.75
CA ALA A 73 -7.88 -2.87 -8.50
C ALA A 73 -9.26 -3.25 -9.07
N ALA A 74 -10.33 -3.13 -8.27
CA ALA A 74 -11.69 -3.37 -8.73
C ALA A 74 -12.10 -2.39 -9.85
N SER A 75 -11.79 -1.10 -9.67
CA SER A 75 -12.05 -0.05 -10.67
C SER A 75 -11.28 -0.28 -11.98
N MET A 76 -10.02 -0.72 -11.90
CA MET A 76 -9.21 -1.06 -13.07
C MET A 76 -9.68 -2.33 -13.77
N ALA A 77 -10.18 -3.34 -13.04
CA ALA A 77 -10.78 -4.54 -13.61
C ALA A 77 -12.03 -4.19 -14.42
N ILE A 78 -12.89 -3.33 -13.88
CA ILE A 78 -14.07 -2.82 -14.57
C ILE A 78 -13.67 -2.02 -15.81
N LEU A 79 -12.67 -1.13 -15.71
CA LEU A 79 -12.17 -0.37 -16.85
C LEU A 79 -11.60 -1.27 -17.96
N THR A 80 -10.83 -2.29 -17.58
CA THR A 80 -10.25 -3.25 -18.51
C THR A 80 -11.34 -4.02 -19.24
N TRP A 81 -12.34 -4.52 -18.50
CA TRP A 81 -13.51 -5.17 -19.08
C TRP A 81 -14.25 -4.25 -20.06
N LEU A 82 -14.50 -2.99 -19.67
CA LEU A 82 -15.19 -2.02 -20.50
C LEU A 82 -14.44 -1.73 -21.81
N LEU A 83 -13.11 -1.62 -21.74
CA LEU A 83 -12.28 -1.35 -22.92
C LEU A 83 -12.29 -2.56 -23.87
N TYR A 84 -12.23 -3.80 -23.36
CA TYR A 84 -12.28 -4.99 -24.20
C TYR A 84 -13.62 -5.21 -24.89
N VAL A 85 -14.73 -4.84 -24.24
CA VAL A 85 -16.09 -4.98 -24.80
C VAL A 85 -16.45 -3.82 -25.76
N HIS A 86 -15.64 -2.75 -25.80
CA HIS A 86 -15.91 -1.60 -26.65
C HIS A 86 -15.70 -1.93 -28.13
N GLN A 87 -16.64 -1.51 -28.99
CA GLN A 87 -16.62 -1.80 -30.43
C GLN A 87 -15.54 -1.04 -31.21
N ASP A 88 -14.95 0.00 -30.63
CA ASP A 88 -13.88 0.79 -31.24
C ASP A 88 -12.51 0.12 -31.01
N GLU A 89 -11.89 -0.36 -32.09
CA GLU A 89 -10.59 -1.07 -32.06
C GLU A 89 -9.48 -0.24 -31.41
N VAL A 90 -9.52 1.09 -31.53
CA VAL A 90 -8.51 1.98 -30.94
C VAL A 90 -8.64 2.03 -29.42
N LEU A 91 -9.86 2.06 -28.89
CA LEU A 91 -10.11 1.99 -27.45
C LEU A 91 -9.89 0.57 -26.91
N SER A 92 -10.28 -0.46 -27.65
CA SER A 92 -10.06 -1.86 -27.29
C SER A 92 -8.58 -2.20 -27.18
N GLY A 93 -7.75 -1.67 -28.09
CA GLY A 93 -6.29 -1.78 -28.01
C GLY A 93 -5.70 -1.20 -26.72
N ARG A 94 -6.33 -0.18 -26.12
CA ARG A 94 -5.89 0.40 -24.85
C ARG A 94 -6.19 -0.50 -23.64
N GLY A 95 -7.13 -1.43 -23.76
CA GLY A 95 -7.43 -2.43 -22.73
C GLY A 95 -6.22 -3.28 -22.35
N ARG A 96 -5.26 -3.46 -23.27
CA ARG A 96 -3.99 -4.17 -23.00
C ARG A 96 -3.13 -3.45 -21.96
N TYR A 97 -3.06 -2.12 -22.00
CA TYR A 97 -2.30 -1.35 -21.01
C TYR A 97 -2.95 -1.38 -19.63
N SER A 98 -4.28 -1.30 -19.57
CA SER A 98 -5.03 -1.45 -18.32
C SER A 98 -4.89 -2.86 -17.74
N ALA A 99 -4.90 -3.90 -18.57
CA ALA A 99 -4.64 -5.28 -18.16
C ALA A 99 -3.20 -5.47 -17.65
N ALA A 100 -2.20 -4.86 -18.30
CA ALA A 100 -0.82 -4.91 -17.82
C ALA A 100 -0.67 -4.20 -16.46
N ALA A 101 -1.32 -3.06 -16.27
CA ALA A 101 -1.33 -2.33 -15.00
C ALA A 101 -1.98 -3.16 -13.88
N LEU A 102 -3.08 -3.87 -14.15
CA LEU A 102 -3.69 -4.82 -13.22
C LEU A 102 -2.73 -5.95 -12.85
N PHE A 103 -2.03 -6.52 -13.82
CA PHE A 103 -1.09 -7.60 -13.58
C PHE A 103 0.05 -7.15 -12.66
N ILE A 104 0.64 -5.97 -12.91
CA ILE A 104 1.66 -5.38 -12.04
C ILE A 104 1.10 -5.12 -10.64
N GLY A 105 -0.12 -4.57 -10.55
CA GLY A 105 -0.80 -4.34 -9.27
C GLY A 105 -1.05 -5.63 -8.48
N ALA A 106 -1.41 -6.72 -9.15
CA ALA A 106 -1.60 -8.03 -8.54
C ALA A 106 -0.29 -8.60 -7.98
N GLN A 107 0.82 -8.45 -8.70
CA GLN A 107 2.15 -8.83 -8.22
C GLN A 107 2.56 -8.04 -6.98
N ALA A 108 2.31 -6.73 -6.97
CA ALA A 108 2.54 -5.89 -5.79
C ALA A 108 1.68 -6.33 -4.60
N GLY A 109 0.41 -6.65 -4.82
CA GLY A 109 -0.50 -7.15 -3.78
C GLY A 109 -0.07 -8.50 -3.20
N TRP A 110 0.44 -9.41 -4.04
CA TRP A 110 1.03 -10.67 -3.57
C TRP A 110 2.24 -10.42 -2.66
N TYR A 111 3.13 -9.51 -3.07
CA TYR A 111 4.30 -9.14 -2.28
C TYR A 111 3.91 -8.56 -0.91
N GLU A 112 2.90 -7.69 -0.87
CA GLU A 112 2.35 -7.16 0.38
C GLU A 112 1.85 -8.27 1.31
N ILE A 113 1.17 -9.28 0.77
CA ILE A 113 0.64 -10.39 1.56
C ILE A 113 1.76 -11.25 2.16
N VAL A 114 2.79 -11.55 1.37
CA VAL A 114 3.86 -12.47 1.77
C VAL A 114 4.89 -11.80 2.69
N TYR A 115 5.21 -10.53 2.48
CA TYR A 115 6.31 -9.88 3.17
C TYR A 115 5.87 -8.78 4.12
N VAL A 116 4.84 -8.00 3.78
CA VAL A 116 4.46 -6.83 4.58
C VAL A 116 3.58 -7.23 5.77
N PHE A 117 2.56 -8.08 5.59
CA PHE A 117 1.71 -8.49 6.72
C PHE A 117 2.46 -9.28 7.80
N PRO A 118 3.32 -10.27 7.49
CA PRO A 118 4.06 -11.00 8.53
C PRO A 118 5.05 -10.11 9.29
N THR A 119 5.63 -9.12 8.62
CA THR A 119 6.50 -8.14 9.27
C THR A 119 5.72 -7.26 10.25
N ASN A 120 4.50 -6.85 9.87
CA ASN A 120 3.61 -6.07 10.75
C ASN A 120 3.16 -6.88 11.97
N ASP A 121 2.86 -8.17 11.80
CA ASP A 121 2.47 -9.05 12.90
C ASP A 121 3.62 -9.24 13.90
N ARG A 122 4.85 -9.49 13.40
CA ARG A 122 6.04 -9.56 14.25
C ARG A 122 6.32 -8.27 15.01
N LEU A 123 6.08 -7.11 14.40
CA LEU A 123 6.23 -5.81 15.06
C LEU A 123 5.20 -5.62 16.18
N MET A 124 3.98 -6.12 16.03
CA MET A 124 2.97 -6.11 17.08
C MET A 124 3.36 -7.01 18.25
N GLU A 125 3.93 -8.19 17.98
CA GLU A 125 4.44 -9.09 19.01
C GLU A 125 5.55 -8.43 19.84
N MET A 126 6.51 -7.77 19.18
CA MET A 126 7.59 -7.05 19.86
C MET A 126 7.08 -5.90 20.75
N GLU A 127 6.00 -5.20 20.37
CA GLU A 127 5.42 -4.15 21.22
C GLU A 127 4.76 -4.75 22.47
N VAL A 128 4.05 -5.88 22.33
CA VAL A 128 3.41 -6.56 23.46
C VAL A 128 4.47 -7.07 24.44
N GLU A 129 5.60 -7.56 23.94
CA GLU A 129 6.74 -7.94 24.78
C GLU A 129 7.32 -6.72 25.52
N LEU A 130 7.54 -5.59 24.84
CA LEU A 130 8.06 -4.36 25.43
C LEU A 130 7.13 -3.69 26.45
N LEU A 131 5.82 -3.86 26.31
CA LEU A 131 4.83 -3.36 27.27
C LEU A 131 4.74 -4.26 28.51
N LYS A 132 5.08 -5.55 28.38
CA LYS A 132 5.12 -6.50 29.50
C LYS A 132 6.44 -6.47 30.26
N SER A 133 7.54 -6.14 29.60
CA SER A 133 8.86 -5.98 30.23
C SER A 133 9.06 -4.52 30.66
N ASP A 134 9.07 -4.28 31.96
CA ASP A 134 9.30 -2.92 32.52
C ASP A 134 10.78 -2.48 32.45
N ASP A 135 11.69 -3.31 31.93
CA ASP A 135 13.12 -3.11 32.10
C ASP A 135 13.90 -2.72 30.84
N ALA A 136 14.90 -1.87 31.05
CA ALA A 136 15.93 -1.44 30.10
C ALA A 136 16.65 -2.61 29.40
N GLU A 137 16.57 -3.84 29.92
CA GLU A 137 17.09 -5.06 29.28
C GLU A 137 16.31 -5.46 28.01
N ALA A 138 14.99 -5.27 27.97
CA ALA A 138 14.20 -5.57 26.78
C ALA A 138 14.50 -4.61 25.62
N ASP A 139 14.72 -3.33 25.96
CA ASP A 139 15.17 -2.30 25.01
C ASP A 139 16.56 -2.67 24.44
N GLN A 140 17.45 -3.27 25.25
CA GLN A 140 18.77 -3.72 24.82
C GLN A 140 18.74 -4.97 23.93
N LYS A 141 17.83 -5.91 24.19
CA LYS A 141 17.71 -7.17 23.44
C LYS A 141 17.17 -6.93 22.03
N ILE A 142 16.14 -6.11 21.88
CA ILE A 142 15.58 -5.75 20.56
C ILE A 142 16.55 -4.89 19.77
N ARG A 143 17.31 -3.99 20.43
CA ARG A 143 18.35 -3.22 19.73
C ARG A 143 19.35 -4.13 19.03
N LYS A 144 19.67 -5.30 19.61
CA LYS A 144 20.54 -6.31 19.00
C LYS A 144 19.86 -7.09 17.86
N GLU A 145 18.58 -7.41 17.99
CA GLU A 145 17.82 -8.11 16.92
C GLU A 145 17.54 -7.22 15.70
N VAL A 146 17.37 -5.91 15.89
CA VAL A 146 17.24 -4.92 14.80
C VAL A 146 18.61 -4.51 14.22
N LEU A 147 19.72 -4.89 14.87
CA LEU A 147 21.10 -4.64 14.43
C LEU A 147 21.67 -5.75 13.53
N LEU A 148 21.01 -6.91 13.42
CA LEU A 148 21.33 -8.02 12.52
C LEU A 148 20.48 -7.95 11.24
#